data_AF-H1PTF4-F1
#
_entry.id   AF-H1PTF4-F1
#
_cell.length_a   1.000
_cell.length_b   1.000
_cell.length_c   1.000
_cell.angle_alpha   90.00
_cell.angle_beta   90.00
_cell.angle_gamma   90.00
#
_symmetry.space_group_name_H-M   'P 1'
#
loop_
_entity.id
_entity.type
_entity.pdbx_description
1 polymer ?
#
loop_
_entity_poly.entity_id
_entity_poly.type
_entity_poly.pdbx_seq_one_letter_code
_entity_poly.pdbx_strand_id
1 'polypeptide(L)'
;MEKNSTFLKHKKIILIDKTNFESSIALILREPDIEYLIFLIFRNNIEENLELLKELKRYFFNPSKSEYLSNTIIFTEREYLANDMGVKAVLTAKDIQNFDIASLNSVYEKYNFSEKTLENFLVENSAEFSYKIDIYDEHDPWITSINGIGLLFISDTTYDKIMCNYHKVKNLYPDVTIVTFKGKDDSKPLGLLKLIGADAHITLGITSTKHIEYTKRIDALVYNRSPYSESNLKKFVMEILREKNFKNNLFYFRDFLGIPEKNFDADLFYDEEEEMNKKEEKYFRLKVITANKEDNQKTYIEKDCIYLCREKEKNKNEIYHFERIDKID
;
A
#
# COMPACT_ATOMS: atom_id res chain seq x y z
N MET A 1 -30.54 -32.39 13.62
CA MET A 1 -30.48 -30.99 13.15
C MET A 1 -29.94 -30.16 14.30
N GLU A 2 -28.63 -30.03 14.38
CA GLU A 2 -27.99 -29.16 15.37
C GLU A 2 -28.22 -27.71 14.96
N LYS A 3 -28.73 -26.90 15.90
CA LYS A 3 -28.82 -25.46 15.75
C LYS A 3 -27.38 -24.93 15.71
N ASN A 4 -26.96 -24.40 14.56
CA ASN A 4 -25.80 -23.51 14.49
C ASN A 4 -26.14 -22.25 15.30
N SER A 5 -25.91 -22.28 16.62
CA SER A 5 -25.83 -21.06 17.41
C SER A 5 -24.55 -20.34 16.99
N THR A 6 -24.69 -19.35 16.12
CA THR A 6 -23.70 -18.28 15.98
C THR A 6 -23.60 -17.58 17.32
N PHE A 7 -22.72 -18.07 18.20
CA PHE A 7 -22.32 -17.33 19.39
C PHE A 7 -21.76 -16.00 18.89
N LEU A 8 -22.38 -14.88 19.28
CA LEU A 8 -21.76 -13.57 19.11
C LEU A 8 -20.44 -13.62 19.89
N LYS A 9 -19.31 -13.56 19.17
CA LYS A 9 -18.01 -13.41 19.81
C LYS A 9 -18.05 -12.15 20.67
N HIS A 10 -17.56 -12.26 21.89
CA HIS A 10 -17.42 -11.10 22.76
C HIS A 10 -16.36 -10.19 22.15
N LYS A 11 -16.56 -8.88 22.18
CA LYS A 11 -15.65 -7.92 21.53
C LYS A 11 -14.89 -7.20 22.62
N LYS A 12 -13.62 -6.88 22.40
CA LYS A 12 -12.84 -6.14 23.40
C LYS A 12 -11.74 -5.31 22.76
N ILE A 13 -11.52 -4.11 23.26
CA ILE A 13 -10.33 -3.31 22.98
C ILE A 13 -9.21 -3.77 23.91
N ILE A 14 -8.04 -4.04 23.34
CA ILE A 14 -6.82 -4.32 24.10
C ILE A 14 -5.75 -3.28 23.78
N LEU A 15 -5.25 -2.62 24.82
CA LEU A 15 -4.12 -1.70 24.72
C LEU A 15 -2.82 -2.48 24.78
N ILE A 16 -1.97 -2.30 23.76
CA ILE A 16 -0.66 -2.92 23.69
C ILE A 16 0.40 -1.85 23.57
N ASP A 17 1.41 -1.92 24.44
CA ASP A 17 2.65 -1.17 24.31
C ASP A 17 3.84 -2.09 24.60
N LYS A 18 5.06 -1.54 24.60
CA LYS A 18 6.28 -2.31 24.88
C LYS A 18 6.27 -3.00 26.25
N THR A 19 5.65 -2.39 27.25
CA THR A 19 5.70 -2.89 28.64
C THR A 19 4.84 -4.12 28.84
N ASN A 20 3.78 -4.29 28.03
CA ASN A 20 2.83 -5.38 28.18
C ASN A 20 2.75 -6.32 26.96
N PHE A 21 3.55 -6.10 25.92
CA PHE A 21 3.44 -6.77 24.62
C PHE A 21 3.29 -8.29 24.73
N GLU A 22 4.27 -8.99 25.30
CA GLU A 22 4.26 -10.46 25.37
C GLU A 22 3.04 -11.00 26.11
N SER A 23 2.66 -10.36 27.22
CA SER A 23 1.49 -10.77 28.01
C SER A 23 0.18 -10.55 27.27
N SER A 24 0.06 -9.46 26.53
CA SER A 24 -1.12 -9.14 25.71
C SER A 24 -1.27 -10.08 24.52
N ILE A 25 -0.18 -10.40 23.82
CA ILE A 25 -0.18 -11.39 22.75
C ILE A 25 -0.60 -12.77 23.27
N ALA A 26 -0.01 -13.20 24.39
CA ALA A 26 -0.36 -14.48 25.00
C ALA A 26 -1.84 -14.56 25.39
N LEU A 27 -2.42 -13.46 25.88
CA LEU A 27 -3.86 -13.39 26.20
C LEU A 27 -4.71 -13.56 24.94
N ILE A 28 -4.44 -12.78 23.89
CA ILE A 28 -5.19 -12.82 22.62
C ILE A 28 -5.18 -14.24 22.03
N LEU A 29 -4.01 -14.90 22.05
CA LEU A 29 -3.86 -16.24 21.49
C LEU A 29 -4.55 -17.34 22.33
N ARG A 30 -4.74 -17.11 23.64
CA ARG A 30 -5.40 -18.06 24.55
C ARG A 30 -6.93 -17.94 24.57
N GLU A 31 -7.48 -16.79 24.18
CA GLU A 31 -8.92 -16.49 24.22
C GLU A 31 -9.49 -16.26 22.80
N PRO A 32 -9.52 -17.28 21.91
CA PRO A 32 -9.93 -17.12 20.51
C PRO A 32 -11.43 -16.82 20.30
N ASP A 33 -12.23 -16.96 21.36
CA ASP A 33 -13.67 -16.66 21.37
C ASP A 33 -13.95 -15.16 21.51
N ILE A 34 -12.93 -14.37 21.87
CA ILE A 34 -13.00 -12.91 21.94
C ILE A 34 -12.45 -12.31 20.64
N GLU A 35 -13.20 -11.39 20.06
CA GLU A 35 -12.77 -10.54 18.95
C GLU A 35 -12.06 -9.31 19.52
N TYR A 36 -10.72 -9.31 19.45
CA TYR A 36 -9.91 -8.21 19.92
C TYR A 36 -9.68 -7.16 18.83
N LEU A 37 -9.96 -5.90 19.19
CA LEU A 37 -9.46 -4.72 18.51
C LEU A 37 -8.19 -4.25 19.21
N ILE A 38 -7.06 -4.36 18.53
CA ILE A 38 -5.75 -4.05 19.09
C ILE A 38 -5.49 -2.55 18.94
N PHE A 39 -5.26 -1.87 20.05
CA PHE A 39 -4.77 -0.50 20.10
C PHE A 39 -3.29 -0.54 20.43
N LEU A 40 -2.45 -0.41 19.40
CA LEU A 40 -1.00 -0.38 19.54
C LEU A 40 -0.56 1.05 19.87
N ILE A 41 -0.07 1.27 21.08
CA ILE A 41 0.28 2.61 21.57
C ILE A 41 1.64 3.02 21.01
N PHE A 42 1.65 4.07 20.19
CA PHE A 42 2.87 4.68 19.67
C PHE A 42 3.24 5.88 20.54
N ARG A 43 4.40 5.79 21.20
CA ARG A 43 4.98 6.84 22.05
C ARG A 43 5.99 7.68 21.26
N ASN A 44 6.84 8.42 21.96
CA ASN A 44 7.75 9.40 21.34
C ASN A 44 8.91 8.79 20.54
N ASN A 45 9.25 7.50 20.76
CA ASN A 45 10.34 6.83 20.05
C ASN A 45 9.80 6.06 18.83
N ILE A 46 10.05 6.59 17.63
CA ILE A 46 9.53 6.00 16.38
C ILE A 46 10.18 4.64 16.07
N GLU A 47 11.48 4.47 16.29
CA GLU A 47 12.18 3.21 16.00
C GLU A 47 11.61 2.06 16.86
N GLU A 48 11.39 2.35 18.14
CA GLU A 48 10.77 1.41 19.08
C GLU A 48 9.33 1.07 18.68
N ASN A 49 8.55 2.08 18.29
CA ASN A 49 7.18 1.88 17.82
C ASN A 49 7.11 1.00 16.56
N LEU A 50 8.03 1.22 15.61
CA LEU A 50 8.08 0.46 14.36
C LEU A 50 8.53 -0.99 14.59
N GLU A 51 9.48 -1.24 15.51
CA GLU A 51 9.84 -2.61 15.87
C GLU A 51 8.67 -3.33 16.56
N LEU A 52 7.93 -2.64 17.44
CA LEU A 52 6.73 -3.19 18.07
C LEU A 52 5.66 -3.58 17.03
N LEU A 53 5.42 -2.71 16.04
CA LEU A 53 4.50 -2.99 14.94
C LEU A 53 4.96 -4.18 14.09
N LYS A 54 6.25 -4.29 13.81
CA LYS A 54 6.84 -5.40 13.08
C LYS A 54 6.72 -6.71 13.84
N GLU A 55 6.92 -6.70 15.16
CA GLU A 55 6.68 -7.88 16.00
C GLU A 55 5.20 -8.26 15.99
N LEU A 56 4.27 -7.30 16.10
CA LEU A 56 2.84 -7.55 16.04
C LEU A 56 2.43 -8.20 14.71
N LYS A 57 3.00 -7.72 13.59
CA LYS A 57 2.80 -8.31 12.26
C LYS A 57 3.21 -9.79 12.22
N ARG A 58 4.26 -10.21 12.91
CA ARG A 58 4.67 -11.64 12.95
C ARG A 58 3.58 -12.56 13.49
N TYR A 59 2.74 -12.07 14.39
CA TYR A 59 1.66 -12.86 15.00
C TYR A 59 0.35 -12.82 14.21
N PHE A 60 -0.02 -11.63 13.71
CA PHE A 60 -1.38 -11.41 13.20
C PHE A 60 -1.45 -11.05 11.71
N PHE A 61 -0.35 -10.69 11.07
CA PHE A 61 -0.37 -10.37 9.65
C PHE A 61 -0.39 -11.64 8.81
N ASN A 62 -1.40 -11.74 7.95
CA ASN A 62 -1.51 -12.82 6.99
C ASN A 62 -1.71 -12.25 5.58
N PRO A 63 -0.64 -12.22 4.74
CA PRO A 63 -0.71 -11.64 3.39
C PRO A 63 -1.64 -12.40 2.44
N SER A 64 -2.05 -13.64 2.78
CA SER A 64 -3.06 -14.36 2.01
C SER A 64 -4.51 -13.91 2.30
N LYS A 65 -4.72 -13.17 3.39
CA LYS A 65 -6.05 -12.71 3.83
C LYS A 65 -6.23 -11.20 3.74
N SER A 66 -5.19 -10.42 4.05
CA SER A 66 -5.24 -8.96 4.07
C SER A 66 -3.88 -8.37 3.73
N GLU A 67 -3.88 -7.18 3.13
CA GLU A 67 -2.69 -6.40 2.82
C GLU A 67 -2.15 -5.63 4.03
N TYR A 68 -2.93 -5.56 5.10
CA TYR A 68 -2.62 -4.81 6.33
C TYR A 68 -3.24 -5.48 7.57
N LEU A 69 -2.91 -5.00 8.77
CA LEU A 69 -3.50 -5.48 10.02
C LEU A 69 -4.93 -4.91 10.22
N SER A 70 -5.94 -5.68 9.81
CA SER A 70 -7.34 -5.24 9.73
C SER A 70 -8.04 -4.99 11.07
N ASN A 71 -7.52 -5.54 12.16
CA ASN A 71 -8.02 -5.38 13.53
C ASN A 71 -7.04 -4.63 14.43
N THR A 72 -6.10 -3.88 13.84
CA THR A 72 -5.10 -3.09 14.59
C THR A 72 -5.25 -1.63 14.28
N ILE A 73 -5.18 -0.83 15.33
CA ILE A 73 -5.21 0.63 15.32
C ILE A 73 -3.94 1.13 15.99
N ILE A 74 -3.24 2.06 15.37
CA ILE A 74 -2.17 2.79 16.05
C ILE A 74 -2.81 3.92 16.84
N PHE A 75 -2.54 3.96 18.15
CA PHE A 75 -3.03 4.99 19.04
C PHE A 75 -1.88 5.88 19.50
N THR A 76 -1.95 7.17 19.22
CA THR A 76 -0.77 8.05 19.30
C THR A 76 -1.12 9.52 19.52
N GLU A 77 -0.11 10.33 19.84
CA GLU A 77 -0.18 11.80 19.96
C GLU A 77 0.31 12.52 18.70
N ARG A 78 0.95 11.79 17.77
CA ARG A 78 1.47 12.32 16.51
C ARG A 78 0.68 11.80 15.34
N GLU A 79 0.50 12.62 14.32
CA GLU A 79 -0.19 12.18 13.10
C GLU A 79 0.72 11.25 12.27
N TYR A 80 0.20 10.08 11.92
CA TYR A 80 0.76 9.15 10.93
C TYR A 80 -0.34 8.74 9.95
N LEU A 81 0.05 7.99 8.92
CA LEU A 81 -0.87 7.46 7.92
C LEU A 81 -1.09 5.96 8.12
N ALA A 82 -2.35 5.51 8.06
CA ALA A 82 -2.72 4.11 8.22
C ALA A 82 -2.14 3.24 7.10
N ASN A 83 -2.16 3.75 5.85
CA ASN A 83 -1.55 3.08 4.71
C ASN A 83 -0.01 2.96 4.81
N ASP A 84 0.66 3.95 5.41
CA ASP A 84 2.11 3.92 5.69
C ASP A 84 2.45 2.84 6.72
N MET A 85 1.63 2.74 7.77
CA MET A 85 1.87 1.78 8.84
C MET A 85 1.38 0.36 8.48
N GLY A 86 0.46 0.22 7.54
CA GLY A 86 -0.16 -1.06 7.21
C GLY A 86 -1.04 -1.57 8.36
N VAL A 87 -1.88 -0.69 8.90
CA VAL A 87 -2.86 -0.96 9.97
C VAL A 87 -4.23 -0.39 9.56
N LYS A 88 -5.32 -0.78 10.23
CA LYS A 88 -6.67 -0.34 9.86
C LYS A 88 -6.87 1.16 9.98
N ALA A 89 -6.37 1.75 11.05
CA ALA A 89 -6.48 3.18 11.29
C ALA A 89 -5.35 3.69 12.20
N VAL A 90 -5.13 5.00 12.14
CA VAL A 90 -4.34 5.76 13.11
C VAL A 90 -5.28 6.71 13.85
N LEU A 91 -5.35 6.57 15.17
CA LEU A 91 -6.07 7.50 16.04
C LEU A 91 -5.07 8.43 16.69
N THR A 92 -5.25 9.73 16.47
CA THR A 92 -4.42 10.77 17.09
C THR A 92 -5.20 11.51 18.16
N ALA A 93 -4.86 11.29 19.43
CA ALA A 93 -5.42 12.00 20.58
C ALA A 93 -4.37 12.94 21.19
N LYS A 94 -4.80 14.08 21.73
CA LYS A 94 -3.86 15.06 22.32
C LYS A 94 -3.17 14.56 23.59
N ASP A 95 -3.84 13.68 24.33
CA ASP A 95 -3.37 13.13 25.60
C ASP A 95 -3.81 11.67 25.69
N ILE A 96 -2.92 10.74 25.36
CA ILE A 96 -3.20 9.31 25.43
C ILE A 96 -3.33 8.85 26.90
N GLN A 97 -2.60 9.48 27.82
CA GLN A 97 -2.54 9.03 29.21
C GLN A 97 -3.89 9.22 29.91
N ASN A 98 -4.58 10.32 29.59
CA ASN A 98 -5.89 10.65 30.15
C ASN A 98 -7.06 10.28 29.23
N PHE A 99 -6.82 9.54 28.14
CA PHE A 99 -7.87 9.08 27.25
C PHE A 99 -8.76 8.03 27.92
N ASP A 100 -10.07 8.24 27.92
CA ASP A 100 -11.03 7.33 28.55
C ASP A 100 -11.27 6.07 27.69
N ILE A 101 -10.28 5.18 27.71
CA ILE A 101 -10.32 3.92 26.98
C ILE A 101 -11.40 2.98 27.52
N ALA A 102 -11.76 3.08 28.80
CA ALA A 102 -12.75 2.22 29.44
C ALA A 102 -14.15 2.52 28.90
N SER A 103 -14.49 3.80 28.76
CA SER A 103 -15.73 4.22 28.10
C SER A 103 -15.74 3.83 26.63
N LEU A 104 -14.65 4.07 25.88
CA LEU A 104 -14.58 3.66 24.47
C LEU A 104 -14.77 2.15 24.30
N ASN A 105 -14.13 1.33 25.15
CA ASN A 105 -14.29 -0.12 25.15
C ASN A 105 -15.74 -0.54 25.44
N SER A 106 -16.40 0.13 26.38
CA SER A 106 -17.81 -0.14 26.72
C SER A 106 -18.75 0.17 25.55
N VAL A 107 -18.45 1.19 24.74
CA VAL A 107 -19.20 1.49 23.51
C VAL A 107 -18.90 0.44 22.44
N TYR A 108 -17.63 0.07 22.25
CA TYR A 108 -17.20 -0.93 21.28
C TYR A 108 -17.86 -2.30 21.51
N GLU A 109 -17.90 -2.75 22.77
CA GLU A 109 -18.55 -4.00 23.19
C GLU A 109 -20.02 -4.08 22.76
N LYS A 110 -20.72 -2.95 22.83
CA LYS A 110 -22.16 -2.83 22.52
C LYS A 110 -22.43 -2.47 21.06
N TYR A 111 -21.39 -2.18 20.27
CA TYR A 111 -21.57 -1.66 18.92
C TYR A 111 -22.09 -2.73 17.95
N ASN A 112 -23.07 -2.36 17.12
CA ASN A 112 -23.72 -3.29 16.22
C ASN A 112 -22.97 -3.47 14.88
N PHE A 113 -21.99 -4.38 14.87
CA PHE A 113 -21.23 -4.72 13.66
C PHE A 113 -21.99 -5.58 12.63
N SER A 114 -23.26 -5.95 12.87
CA SER A 114 -24.06 -6.60 11.82
C SER A 114 -24.55 -5.63 10.75
N GLU A 115 -24.62 -4.34 11.07
CA GLU A 115 -25.14 -3.28 10.20
C GLU A 115 -24.07 -2.24 9.84
N LYS A 116 -23.05 -2.09 10.69
CA LYS A 116 -22.01 -1.07 10.57
C LYS A 116 -20.62 -1.70 10.60
N THR A 117 -19.63 -1.00 10.08
CA THR A 117 -18.24 -1.46 10.04
C THR A 117 -17.43 -0.89 11.19
N LEU A 118 -16.20 -1.41 11.38
CA LEU A 118 -15.22 -0.82 12.28
C LEU A 118 -14.92 0.65 11.92
N GLU A 119 -14.91 0.99 10.64
CA GLU A 119 -14.70 2.39 10.20
C GLU A 119 -15.84 3.29 10.68
N ASN A 120 -17.10 2.82 10.59
CA ASN A 120 -18.24 3.56 11.12
C ASN A 120 -18.08 3.79 12.63
N PHE A 121 -17.69 2.75 13.39
CA PHE A 121 -17.44 2.89 14.83
C PHE A 121 -16.41 3.99 15.11
N LEU A 122 -15.28 3.98 14.42
CA LEU A 122 -14.21 4.93 14.67
C LEU A 122 -14.56 6.36 14.24
N VAL A 123 -15.30 6.53 13.14
CA VAL A 123 -15.71 7.87 12.69
C VAL A 123 -16.81 8.45 13.59
N GLU A 124 -17.80 7.64 13.97
CA GLU A 124 -18.94 8.11 14.78
C GLU A 124 -18.51 8.55 16.18
N ASN A 125 -17.46 7.94 16.74
CA ASN A 125 -16.98 8.20 18.09
C ASN A 125 -15.84 9.24 18.15
N SER A 126 -15.36 9.76 17.01
CA SER A 126 -14.17 10.64 17.00
C SER A 126 -14.39 11.96 17.72
N ALA A 127 -15.59 12.54 17.62
CA ALA A 127 -15.93 13.81 18.25
C ALA A 127 -16.10 13.66 19.77
N GLU A 128 -16.85 12.65 20.22
CA GLU A 128 -17.10 12.38 21.64
C GLU A 128 -15.79 12.12 22.40
N PHE A 129 -14.92 11.29 21.83
CA PHE A 129 -13.64 10.92 22.44
C PHE A 129 -12.48 11.83 22.00
N SER A 130 -12.76 12.91 21.25
CA SER A 130 -11.80 13.96 20.88
C SER A 130 -10.48 13.47 20.25
N TYR A 131 -10.58 12.55 19.29
CA TYR A 131 -9.43 12.11 18.47
C TYR A 131 -9.59 12.46 17.00
N LYS A 132 -8.47 12.67 16.31
CA LYS A 132 -8.42 12.65 14.84
C LYS A 132 -8.20 11.23 14.35
N ILE A 133 -8.61 10.97 13.12
CA ILE A 133 -8.52 9.64 12.53
C ILE A 133 -8.00 9.72 11.09
N ASP A 134 -7.10 8.80 10.76
CA ASP A 134 -6.72 8.42 9.40
C ASP A 134 -7.04 6.93 9.21
N ILE A 135 -7.74 6.57 8.13
CA ILE A 135 -8.22 5.21 7.86
C ILE A 135 -7.47 4.66 6.64
N TYR A 136 -7.11 3.39 6.69
CA TYR A 136 -6.49 2.70 5.57
C TYR A 136 -7.42 2.72 4.35
N ASP A 137 -6.96 3.33 3.26
CA ASP A 137 -7.66 3.35 1.98
C ASP A 137 -7.35 2.07 1.19
N GLU A 138 -8.30 1.13 1.13
CA GLU A 138 -8.15 -0.13 0.40
C GLU A 138 -8.42 0.01 -1.10
N HIS A 139 -9.12 1.07 -1.52
CA HIS A 139 -9.68 1.15 -2.86
C HIS A 139 -8.79 1.94 -3.81
N ASP A 140 -8.26 3.08 -3.35
CA ASP A 140 -7.34 3.89 -4.14
C ASP A 140 -6.25 4.53 -3.26
N PRO A 141 -5.39 3.71 -2.63
CA PRO A 141 -4.27 4.22 -1.88
C PRO A 141 -3.32 4.99 -2.79
N TRP A 142 -2.81 6.11 -2.31
CA TRP A 142 -1.71 6.85 -2.96
C TRP A 142 -0.33 6.37 -2.45
N ILE A 143 -0.29 5.76 -1.27
CA ILE A 143 0.87 5.06 -0.71
C ILE A 143 0.40 3.73 -0.13
N THR A 144 1.15 2.65 -0.32
CA THR A 144 0.88 1.34 0.29
C THR A 144 2.14 0.47 0.26
N SER A 145 2.07 -0.77 0.71
CA SER A 145 3.17 -1.73 0.53
C SER A 145 2.66 -3.13 0.20
N ILE A 146 3.46 -3.87 -0.57
CA ILE A 146 3.22 -5.27 -0.91
C ILE A 146 4.43 -6.08 -0.50
N ASN A 147 4.26 -7.05 0.40
CA ASN A 147 5.36 -7.88 0.89
C ASN A 147 6.56 -7.07 1.42
N GLY A 148 6.30 -5.91 2.03
CA GLY A 148 7.32 -4.99 2.54
C GLY A 148 7.90 -4.02 1.50
N ILE A 149 7.47 -4.11 0.23
CA ILE A 149 7.89 -3.22 -0.86
C ILE A 149 6.96 -2.01 -0.88
N GLY A 150 7.49 -0.81 -0.65
CA GLY A 150 6.75 0.45 -0.66
C GLY A 150 6.33 0.88 -2.06
N LEU A 151 5.06 1.25 -2.22
CA LEU A 151 4.47 1.72 -3.47
C LEU A 151 3.96 3.15 -3.28
N LEU A 152 4.32 4.03 -4.20
CA LEU A 152 3.84 5.40 -4.28
C LEU A 152 3.17 5.66 -5.64
N PHE A 153 1.99 6.26 -5.61
CA PHE A 153 1.23 6.59 -6.80
C PHE A 153 1.03 8.10 -6.90
N ILE A 154 1.56 8.69 -7.97
CA ILE A 154 1.55 10.13 -8.24
C ILE A 154 0.66 10.41 -9.45
N SER A 155 -0.28 11.33 -9.28
CA SER A 155 -1.18 11.81 -10.31
C SER A 155 -1.70 13.18 -9.92
N ASP A 156 -2.39 13.87 -10.83
CA ASP A 156 -3.02 15.15 -10.50
C ASP A 156 -4.00 15.06 -9.33
N THR A 157 -4.71 13.92 -9.21
CA THR A 157 -5.72 13.70 -8.16
C THR A 157 -5.09 13.41 -6.80
N THR A 158 -3.89 12.85 -6.78
CA THR A 158 -3.16 12.54 -5.55
C THR A 158 -2.20 13.64 -5.13
N TYR A 159 -1.90 14.61 -6.01
CA TYR A 159 -0.89 15.65 -5.79
C TYR A 159 -1.07 16.40 -4.46
N ASP A 160 -2.24 16.99 -4.24
CA ASP A 160 -2.51 17.79 -3.04
C ASP A 160 -2.55 16.91 -1.78
N LYS A 161 -3.05 15.67 -1.91
CA LYS A 161 -3.08 14.68 -0.82
C LYS A 161 -1.66 14.32 -0.37
N ILE A 162 -0.74 14.09 -1.32
CA ILE A 162 0.66 13.80 -1.06
C ILE A 162 1.34 15.01 -0.42
N MET A 163 1.27 16.18 -1.04
CA MET A 163 1.94 17.40 -0.54
C MET A 163 1.53 17.75 0.90
N CYS A 164 0.25 17.61 1.22
CA CYS A 164 -0.26 17.90 2.57
C CYS A 164 0.13 16.84 3.62
N ASN A 165 0.52 15.62 3.22
CA ASN A 165 0.72 14.51 4.16
C ASN A 165 2.09 13.83 4.08
N TYR A 166 2.95 14.20 3.13
CA TYR A 166 4.25 13.53 2.94
C TYR A 166 5.11 13.55 4.21
N HIS A 167 5.07 14.64 4.98
CA HIS A 167 5.76 14.75 6.26
C HIS A 167 5.28 13.75 7.34
N LYS A 168 4.15 13.08 7.13
CA LYS A 168 3.57 12.05 8.02
C LYS A 168 3.97 10.63 7.65
N VAL A 169 4.59 10.43 6.48
CA VAL A 169 5.18 9.15 6.08
C VAL A 169 6.44 8.93 6.91
N LYS A 170 6.50 7.80 7.63
CA LYS A 170 7.57 7.47 8.57
C LYS A 170 8.07 6.04 8.47
N ASN A 171 7.29 5.15 7.85
CA ASN A 171 7.61 3.73 7.79
C ASN A 171 8.01 3.27 6.38
N LEU A 172 7.26 3.67 5.35
CA LEU A 172 7.47 3.24 3.98
C LEU A 172 8.32 4.24 3.20
N TYR A 173 9.49 3.77 2.76
CA TYR A 173 10.19 4.39 1.64
C TYR A 173 9.66 3.78 0.34
N PRO A 174 9.36 4.59 -0.69
CA PRO A 174 8.78 4.09 -1.92
C PRO A 174 9.83 3.37 -2.77
N ASP A 175 9.79 2.04 -2.81
CA ASP A 175 10.62 1.22 -3.70
C ASP A 175 10.18 1.32 -5.16
N VAL A 176 8.87 1.42 -5.39
CA VAL A 176 8.28 1.64 -6.72
C VAL A 176 7.40 2.87 -6.70
N THR A 177 7.71 3.80 -7.60
CA THR A 177 6.88 4.99 -7.84
C THR A 177 6.21 4.86 -9.20
N ILE A 178 4.89 5.01 -9.24
CA ILE A 178 4.12 5.06 -10.49
C ILE A 178 3.55 6.47 -10.65
N VAL A 179 3.77 7.08 -11.81
CA VAL A 179 3.32 8.43 -12.13
C VAL A 179 2.43 8.43 -13.36
N THR A 180 1.22 8.98 -13.23
CA THR A 180 0.26 9.13 -14.32
C THR A 180 0.54 10.39 -15.13
N PHE A 181 0.69 10.24 -16.44
CA PHE A 181 0.86 11.33 -17.39
C PHE A 181 -0.28 11.43 -18.39
N LYS A 182 -0.81 12.63 -18.57
CA LYS A 182 -1.88 12.94 -19.52
C LYS A 182 -1.35 13.45 -20.87
N GLY A 183 -0.08 13.88 -20.92
CA GLY A 183 0.57 14.49 -22.09
C GLY A 183 0.27 15.98 -22.27
N LYS A 184 -0.60 16.55 -21.43
CA LYS A 184 -0.86 17.99 -21.32
C LYS A 184 -0.96 18.34 -19.84
N ASP A 185 -0.26 19.39 -19.43
CA ASP A 185 -0.29 19.95 -18.08
C ASP A 185 0.24 19.02 -16.96
N ASP A 186 1.19 18.13 -17.27
CA ASP A 186 1.80 17.20 -16.31
C ASP A 186 2.81 17.86 -15.32
N SER A 187 2.76 19.18 -15.14
CA SER A 187 3.71 19.93 -14.30
C SER A 187 3.63 19.53 -12.82
N LYS A 188 2.43 19.25 -12.32
CA LYS A 188 2.19 18.76 -10.94
C LYS A 188 2.83 17.40 -10.69
N PRO A 189 2.48 16.32 -11.42
CA PRO A 189 3.08 15.00 -11.20
C PRO A 189 4.59 15.00 -11.44
N LEU A 190 5.10 15.74 -12.43
CA LEU A 190 6.55 15.89 -12.65
C LEU A 190 7.25 16.61 -11.50
N GLY A 191 6.63 17.67 -10.96
CA GLY A 191 7.15 18.40 -9.81
C GLY A 191 7.25 17.52 -8.57
N LEU A 192 6.22 16.72 -8.27
CA LEU A 192 6.28 15.73 -7.20
C LEU A 192 7.36 14.68 -7.46
N LEU A 193 7.40 14.12 -8.66
CA LEU A 193 8.41 13.12 -9.00
C LEU A 193 9.84 13.62 -8.78
N LYS A 194 10.12 14.89 -9.11
CA LYS A 194 11.41 15.52 -8.82
C LYS A 194 11.72 15.58 -7.30
N LEU A 195 10.71 15.78 -6.47
CA LEU A 195 10.89 15.92 -5.02
C LEU A 195 11.05 14.59 -4.29
N ILE A 196 10.34 13.53 -4.72
CA ILE A 196 10.20 12.29 -3.95
C ILE A 196 10.49 11.01 -4.73
N GLY A 197 10.65 11.09 -6.06
CA GLY A 197 10.79 9.92 -6.93
C GLY A 197 12.24 9.46 -7.14
N ALA A 198 13.23 10.27 -6.78
CA ALA A 198 14.65 9.97 -6.99
C ALA A 198 15.12 8.72 -6.23
N ASP A 199 14.50 8.45 -5.07
CA ASP A 199 14.91 7.40 -4.14
C ASP A 199 14.23 6.04 -4.41
N ALA A 200 13.40 5.93 -5.45
CA ALA A 200 12.74 4.66 -5.78
C ALA A 200 13.66 3.75 -6.62
N HIS A 201 13.64 2.44 -6.35
CA HIS A 201 14.30 1.45 -7.20
C HIS A 201 13.73 1.43 -8.62
N ILE A 202 12.41 1.63 -8.76
CA ILE A 202 11.71 1.64 -10.04
C ILE A 202 10.78 2.85 -10.10
N THR A 203 10.92 3.67 -11.13
CA THR A 203 9.97 4.75 -11.45
C THR A 203 9.30 4.47 -12.79
N LEU A 204 7.98 4.25 -12.78
CA LEU A 204 7.18 3.99 -13.98
C LEU A 204 6.28 5.17 -14.33
N GLY A 205 6.34 5.65 -15.56
CA GLY A 205 5.30 6.50 -16.14
C GLY A 205 4.17 5.67 -16.72
N ILE A 206 2.91 6.08 -16.54
CA ILE A 206 1.75 5.49 -17.22
C ILE A 206 1.01 6.55 -18.01
N THR A 207 0.65 6.24 -19.25
CA THR A 207 -0.18 7.11 -20.08
C THR A 207 -1.16 6.31 -20.93
N SER A 208 -2.28 6.94 -21.27
CA SER A 208 -3.21 6.47 -22.30
C SER A 208 -3.14 7.30 -23.59
N THR A 209 -2.31 8.35 -23.60
CA THR A 209 -2.13 9.28 -24.72
C THR A 209 -1.07 8.74 -25.69
N LYS A 210 -1.36 8.80 -26.98
CA LYS A 210 -0.38 8.58 -28.05
C LYS A 210 0.45 9.84 -28.25
N HIS A 211 1.73 9.70 -28.60
CA HIS A 211 2.65 10.82 -28.82
C HIS A 211 2.88 11.70 -27.58
N ILE A 212 3.30 11.08 -26.49
CA ILE A 212 3.79 11.80 -25.29
C ILE A 212 5.33 11.90 -25.35
N GLU A 213 5.87 13.02 -24.88
CA GLU A 213 7.32 13.19 -24.74
C GLU A 213 7.83 12.35 -23.55
N TYR A 214 8.94 11.64 -23.74
CA TYR A 214 9.56 10.87 -22.69
C TYR A 214 10.29 11.80 -21.71
N THR A 215 10.11 11.56 -20.41
CA THR A 215 10.89 12.24 -19.37
C THR A 215 11.96 11.32 -18.82
N LYS A 216 13.22 11.74 -18.76
CA LYS A 216 14.29 10.91 -18.16
C LYS A 216 14.21 10.78 -16.63
N ARG A 217 13.21 11.42 -16.00
CA ARG A 217 12.90 11.27 -14.57
C ARG A 217 12.24 9.93 -14.24
N ILE A 218 11.64 9.25 -15.23
CA ILE A 218 11.15 7.88 -15.09
C ILE A 218 12.15 6.89 -15.66
N ASP A 219 12.12 5.66 -15.17
CA ASP A 219 12.96 4.58 -15.65
C ASP A 219 12.34 3.85 -16.85
N ALA A 220 10.99 3.85 -16.95
CA ALA A 220 10.27 3.33 -18.10
C ALA A 220 8.88 3.98 -18.25
N LEU A 221 8.42 4.11 -19.49
CA LEU A 221 7.09 4.63 -19.84
C LEU A 221 6.19 3.51 -20.33
N VAL A 222 5.03 3.36 -19.71
CA VAL A 222 4.03 2.36 -20.00
C VAL A 222 2.84 2.99 -20.73
N TYR A 223 2.48 2.43 -21.87
CA TYR A 223 1.26 2.78 -22.60
C TYR A 223 0.13 1.79 -22.28
N ASN A 224 -1.01 2.31 -21.85
CA ASN A 224 -2.25 1.56 -21.73
C ASN A 224 -3.41 2.39 -22.29
N ARG A 225 -4.00 1.94 -23.40
CA ARG A 225 -5.10 2.67 -24.09
C ARG A 225 -6.39 2.80 -23.25
N SER A 226 -6.53 2.04 -22.16
CA SER A 226 -7.75 2.04 -21.35
C SER A 226 -7.96 3.38 -20.64
N PRO A 227 -9.22 3.81 -20.43
CA PRO A 227 -9.50 4.91 -19.49
C PRO A 227 -9.12 4.57 -18.04
N TYR A 228 -8.90 3.29 -17.74
CA TYR A 228 -8.45 2.80 -16.43
C TYR A 228 -6.93 2.56 -16.38
N SER A 229 -6.15 3.25 -17.20
CA SER A 229 -4.70 3.03 -17.37
C SER A 229 -3.93 3.04 -16.05
N GLU A 230 -4.19 4.03 -15.20
CA GLU A 230 -3.61 4.12 -13.86
C GLU A 230 -3.93 2.87 -13.03
N SER A 231 -5.21 2.55 -12.83
CA SER A 231 -5.65 1.38 -12.05
C SER A 231 -5.08 0.06 -12.61
N ASN A 232 -5.01 -0.08 -13.93
CA ASN A 232 -4.47 -1.26 -14.59
C ASN A 232 -2.98 -1.44 -14.25
N LEU A 233 -2.18 -0.38 -14.32
CA LEU A 233 -0.76 -0.47 -13.98
C LEU A 233 -0.56 -0.70 -12.47
N LYS A 234 -1.32 -0.01 -11.60
CA LYS A 234 -1.29 -0.25 -10.15
C LYS A 234 -1.50 -1.74 -9.85
N LYS A 235 -2.57 -2.31 -10.41
CA LYS A 235 -2.90 -3.73 -10.23
C LYS A 235 -1.82 -4.66 -10.80
N PHE A 236 -1.33 -4.40 -12.01
CA PHE A 236 -0.25 -5.19 -12.60
C PHE A 236 0.99 -5.23 -11.69
N VAL A 237 1.43 -4.06 -11.20
CA VAL A 237 2.59 -3.95 -10.31
C VAL A 237 2.32 -4.65 -8.98
N MET A 238 1.13 -4.51 -8.39
CA MET A 238 0.80 -5.25 -7.17
C MET A 238 0.83 -6.77 -7.38
N GLU A 239 0.34 -7.28 -8.52
CA GLU A 239 0.32 -8.71 -8.82
C GLU A 239 1.73 -9.26 -9.09
N ILE A 240 2.59 -8.59 -9.86
CA ILE A 240 3.97 -9.06 -10.09
C ILE A 240 4.74 -9.11 -8.77
N LEU A 241 4.51 -8.17 -7.86
CA LEU A 241 5.14 -8.13 -6.54
C LEU A 241 4.60 -9.19 -5.57
N ARG A 242 3.44 -9.79 -5.85
CA ARG A 242 2.86 -10.91 -5.08
C ARG A 242 3.19 -12.28 -5.64
N GLU A 243 3.65 -12.35 -6.89
CA GLU A 243 3.87 -13.61 -7.57
C GLU A 243 4.85 -14.49 -6.77
N LYS A 244 4.43 -15.70 -6.42
CA LYS A 244 5.17 -16.57 -5.48
C LYS A 244 6.35 -17.25 -6.14
N ASN A 245 6.37 -17.27 -7.47
CA ASN A 245 7.35 -17.99 -8.24
C ASN A 245 8.71 -17.28 -8.33
N PHE A 246 8.81 -15.99 -8.00
CA PHE A 246 10.10 -15.29 -8.01
C PHE A 246 10.62 -15.03 -6.59
N LYS A 247 11.91 -15.28 -6.42
CA LYS A 247 12.64 -14.83 -5.23
C LYS A 247 12.93 -13.34 -5.45
N ASN A 248 12.45 -12.50 -4.53
CA ASN A 248 12.64 -11.04 -4.55
C ASN A 248 12.05 -10.36 -5.80
N ASN A 249 10.71 -10.31 -5.85
CA ASN A 249 9.93 -9.82 -6.99
C ASN A 249 10.29 -8.40 -7.45
N LEU A 250 10.73 -7.52 -6.54
CA LEU A 250 11.14 -6.16 -6.86
C LEU A 250 12.32 -6.14 -7.84
N PHE A 251 13.42 -6.81 -7.49
CA PHE A 251 14.62 -6.81 -8.33
C PHE A 251 14.44 -7.62 -9.59
N TYR A 252 13.67 -8.72 -9.53
CA TYR A 252 13.29 -9.43 -10.73
C TYR A 252 12.56 -8.51 -11.73
N PHE A 253 11.59 -7.72 -11.25
CA PHE A 253 10.86 -6.78 -12.11
C PHE A 253 11.76 -5.65 -12.61
N ARG A 254 12.64 -5.10 -11.76
CA ARG A 254 13.66 -4.11 -12.16
C ARG A 254 14.55 -4.63 -13.29
N ASP A 255 15.04 -5.85 -13.16
CA ASP A 255 15.97 -6.46 -14.10
C ASP A 255 15.25 -6.78 -15.44
N PHE A 256 13.99 -7.23 -15.40
CA PHE A 256 13.16 -7.37 -16.60
C PHE A 256 12.99 -6.04 -17.35
N LEU A 257 12.79 -4.95 -16.61
CA LEU A 257 12.69 -3.61 -17.19
C LEU A 257 14.05 -3.09 -17.72
N GLY A 258 15.16 -3.80 -17.47
CA GLY A 258 16.50 -3.36 -17.82
C GLY A 258 16.94 -2.10 -17.07
N ILE A 259 16.44 -1.91 -15.85
CA ILE A 259 16.79 -0.76 -15.01
C ILE A 259 18.08 -1.09 -14.25
N PRO A 260 19.14 -0.27 -14.37
CA PRO A 260 20.38 -0.52 -13.64
C PRO A 260 20.16 -0.40 -12.13
N GLU A 261 21.01 -1.08 -11.36
CA GLU A 261 21.03 -0.94 -9.92
C GLU A 261 21.40 0.51 -9.54
N LYS A 262 20.59 1.11 -8.67
CA LYS A 262 20.82 2.47 -8.16
C LYS A 262 21.65 2.38 -6.89
N ASN A 263 22.67 3.24 -6.79
CA ASN A 263 23.40 3.42 -5.56
C ASN A 263 22.79 4.58 -4.78
N PHE A 264 22.14 4.29 -3.65
CA PHE A 264 21.52 5.30 -2.78
C PHE A 264 22.51 5.94 -1.80
N ASP A 265 23.74 5.42 -1.74
CA ASP A 265 24.84 5.97 -0.92
C ASP A 265 25.61 7.09 -1.66
N ALA A 266 25.15 7.52 -2.84
CA ALA A 266 25.88 8.43 -3.71
C ALA A 266 25.91 9.89 -3.21
N ASP A 267 27.05 10.21 -2.59
CA ASP A 267 27.84 11.44 -2.50
C ASP A 267 27.21 12.84 -2.74
N LEU A 268 27.67 13.81 -1.95
CA LEU A 268 27.46 15.27 -2.08
C LEU A 268 27.83 15.87 -3.47
N PHE A 269 28.36 15.07 -4.38
CA PHE A 269 28.82 15.43 -5.72
C PHE A 269 28.01 14.75 -6.85
N TYR A 270 26.87 14.13 -6.54
CA TYR A 270 25.98 13.52 -7.53
C TYR A 270 25.33 14.58 -8.43
N ASP A 271 25.75 14.66 -9.69
CA ASP A 271 25.09 15.47 -10.72
C ASP A 271 23.89 14.72 -11.31
N GLU A 272 22.71 14.98 -10.76
CA GLU A 272 21.45 14.37 -11.18
C GLU A 272 21.16 14.60 -12.67
N GLU A 273 21.53 15.76 -13.22
CA GLU A 273 21.25 16.09 -14.63
C GLU A 273 22.15 15.30 -15.58
N GLU A 274 23.43 15.14 -15.24
CA GLU A 274 24.36 14.34 -16.03
C GLU A 274 23.96 12.86 -16.06
N GLU A 275 23.58 12.30 -14.89
CA GLU A 275 23.15 10.90 -14.78
C GLU A 275 21.79 10.65 -15.45
N MET A 276 20.85 11.59 -15.34
CA MET A 276 19.60 11.50 -16.10
C MET A 276 19.86 11.45 -17.60
N ASN A 277 20.83 12.22 -18.11
CA ASN A 277 21.11 12.25 -19.54
C ASN A 277 21.62 10.92 -20.10
N LYS A 278 22.25 10.08 -19.26
CA LYS A 278 22.74 8.74 -19.61
C LYS A 278 21.62 7.68 -19.68
N LYS A 279 20.42 7.96 -19.13
CA LYS A 279 19.31 7.00 -19.15
C LYS A 279 18.78 6.77 -20.56
N GLU A 280 18.70 5.49 -20.92
CA GLU A 280 18.00 5.03 -22.13
C GLU A 280 16.48 5.16 -21.96
N GLU A 281 15.81 5.56 -23.03
CA GLU A 281 14.35 5.58 -23.10
C GLU A 281 13.82 4.15 -23.19
N LYS A 282 12.89 3.80 -22.31
CA LYS A 282 12.29 2.46 -22.28
C LYS A 282 10.78 2.56 -22.38
N TYR A 283 10.21 1.85 -23.34
CA TYR A 283 8.77 1.85 -23.60
C TYR A 283 8.19 0.46 -23.42
N PHE A 284 7.03 0.41 -22.77
CA PHE A 284 6.25 -0.80 -22.58
C PHE A 284 4.80 -0.58 -22.94
N ARG A 285 4.11 -1.65 -23.32
CA ARG A 285 2.67 -1.64 -23.52
C ARG A 285 2.03 -2.60 -22.53
N LEU A 286 1.04 -2.10 -21.81
CA LEU A 286 0.16 -2.92 -20.99
C LEU A 286 -1.16 -3.13 -21.72
N LYS A 287 -1.56 -4.38 -21.92
CA LYS A 287 -2.89 -4.79 -22.37
C LYS A 287 -3.55 -5.58 -21.25
N VAL A 288 -4.82 -5.28 -20.97
CA VAL A 288 -5.63 -6.03 -20.00
C VAL A 288 -6.74 -6.74 -20.76
N ILE A 289 -6.81 -8.06 -20.65
CA ILE A 289 -7.74 -8.92 -21.36
C ILE A 289 -8.53 -9.72 -20.34
N THR A 290 -9.84 -9.85 -20.54
CA THR A 290 -10.66 -10.77 -19.74
C THR A 290 -10.76 -12.10 -20.46
N ALA A 291 -10.46 -13.22 -19.81
CA ALA A 291 -10.63 -14.55 -20.36
C ALA A 291 -11.43 -15.47 -19.43
N ASN A 292 -11.95 -16.56 -20.01
CA ASN A 292 -12.66 -17.59 -19.27
C ASN A 292 -11.66 -18.54 -18.60
N LYS A 293 -12.04 -19.08 -17.44
CA LYS A 293 -11.17 -19.94 -16.62
C LYS A 293 -10.76 -21.25 -17.31
N GLU A 294 -11.54 -21.71 -18.30
CA GLU A 294 -11.30 -22.93 -19.08
C GLU A 294 -10.05 -22.85 -19.98
N ASP A 295 -9.55 -21.64 -20.27
CA ASP A 295 -8.42 -21.43 -21.17
C ASP A 295 -7.04 -21.75 -20.54
N ASN A 296 -6.99 -22.25 -19.30
CA ASN A 296 -5.78 -22.72 -18.60
C ASN A 296 -4.57 -21.75 -18.71
N GLN A 297 -4.83 -20.45 -18.74
CA GLN A 297 -3.78 -19.45 -18.92
C GLN A 297 -2.93 -19.37 -17.65
N LYS A 298 -1.62 -19.61 -17.81
CA LYS A 298 -0.65 -19.56 -16.72
C LYS A 298 0.03 -18.20 -16.71
N THR A 299 0.47 -17.77 -15.53
CA THR A 299 1.48 -16.72 -15.43
C THR A 299 2.79 -17.22 -16.02
N TYR A 300 3.38 -16.48 -16.95
CA TYR A 300 4.71 -16.76 -17.49
C TYR A 300 5.41 -15.48 -17.93
N ILE A 301 6.73 -15.57 -18.00
CA ILE A 301 7.59 -14.46 -18.38
C ILE A 301 8.51 -14.95 -19.49
N GLU A 302 8.51 -14.21 -20.59
CA GLU A 302 9.46 -14.39 -21.67
C GLU A 302 10.41 -13.19 -21.69
N LYS A 303 11.38 -13.22 -22.60
CA LYS A 303 12.46 -12.22 -22.66
C LYS A 303 11.93 -10.78 -22.74
N ASP A 304 10.86 -10.56 -23.49
CA ASP A 304 10.35 -9.22 -23.81
C ASP A 304 8.90 -9.01 -23.35
N CYS A 305 8.30 -9.97 -22.64
CA CYS A 305 6.92 -9.85 -22.16
C CYS A 305 6.65 -10.60 -20.85
N ILE A 306 5.73 -10.04 -20.07
CA ILE A 306 5.17 -10.64 -18.86
C ILE A 306 3.68 -10.87 -19.09
N TYR A 307 3.24 -12.10 -18.87
CA TYR A 307 1.83 -12.47 -18.81
C TYR A 307 1.47 -12.83 -17.37
N LEU A 308 0.63 -12.02 -16.72
CA LEU A 308 0.09 -12.32 -15.40
C LEU A 308 -1.38 -12.66 -15.48
N CYS A 309 -1.77 -13.79 -14.89
CA CYS A 309 -3.16 -14.20 -14.77
C CYS A 309 -3.64 -13.96 -13.33
N ARG A 310 -4.66 -13.12 -13.16
CA ARG A 310 -5.31 -12.84 -11.88
C ARG A 310 -6.75 -13.36 -11.90
N GLU A 311 -7.12 -14.17 -10.90
CA GLU A 311 -8.51 -14.57 -10.71
C GLU A 311 -9.33 -13.38 -10.20
N LYS A 312 -10.40 -13.01 -10.92
CA LYS A 312 -11.26 -11.86 -10.58
C LYS A 312 -12.59 -12.31 -9.97
N GLU A 313 -13.20 -13.33 -10.56
CA GLU A 313 -14.48 -13.93 -10.15
C GLU A 313 -14.40 -15.45 -10.34
N LYS A 314 -15.35 -16.20 -9.76
CA LYS A 314 -15.39 -17.68 -9.83
C LYS A 314 -15.13 -18.27 -11.23
N ASN A 315 -15.46 -17.54 -12.30
CA ASN A 315 -15.36 -18.00 -13.69
C ASN A 315 -14.56 -17.07 -14.65
N LYS A 316 -13.97 -15.97 -14.18
CA LYS A 316 -13.28 -14.99 -15.05
C LYS A 316 -11.90 -14.62 -14.52
N ASN A 317 -10.93 -14.62 -15.43
CA ASN A 317 -9.57 -14.18 -15.18
C ASN A 317 -9.31 -12.84 -15.87
N GLU A 318 -8.55 -11.96 -15.22
CA GLU A 318 -7.89 -10.82 -15.84
C GLU A 318 -6.47 -11.23 -16.22
N ILE A 319 -6.10 -11.00 -17.47
CA ILE A 319 -4.76 -11.23 -17.99
C ILE A 319 -4.13 -9.88 -18.28
N TYR A 320 -2.99 -9.65 -17.64
CA TYR A 320 -2.13 -8.52 -17.92
C TYR A 320 -1.03 -8.99 -18.85
N HIS A 321 -1.00 -8.44 -20.06
CA HIS A 321 0.08 -8.64 -21.01
C HIS A 321 0.91 -7.35 -21.06
N PHE A 322 2.13 -7.43 -20.52
CA PHE A 322 3.07 -6.32 -20.43
C PHE A 322 4.26 -6.62 -21.33
N GLU A 323 4.37 -5.92 -22.46
CA GLU A 323 5.37 -6.17 -23.51
C GLU A 323 6.30 -4.96 -23.69
N ARG A 324 7.59 -5.21 -23.94
CA ARG A 324 8.53 -4.17 -24.39
C ARG A 324 8.18 -3.75 -25.82
N ILE A 325 8.26 -2.46 -26.09
CA ILE A 325 8.04 -1.87 -27.42
C ILE A 325 9.13 -0.84 -27.73
N ASP A 326 9.33 -0.54 -29.01
CA ASP A 326 10.35 0.43 -29.41
C ASP A 326 9.96 1.88 -29.10
N LYS A 327 8.67 2.22 -29.25
CA LYS A 327 8.11 3.55 -29.01
C LYS A 327 6.59 3.54 -28.89
N ILE A 328 6.02 4.60 -28.29
CA ILE A 328 4.57 4.81 -28.21
C ILE A 328 4.09 5.59 -29.45
N ASP A 329 3.50 4.86 -30.40
CA ASP A 329 2.85 5.39 -31.60
C ASP A 329 1.33 5.54 -31.47
#